data_AF-A0A0S4QZA5-F1
#
_entry.id   AF-A0A0S4QZA5-F1
#
_cell.length_a   1.000
_cell.length_b   1.000
_cell.length_c   1.000
_cell.angle_alpha   90.00
_cell.angle_beta   90.00
_cell.angle_gamma   90.00
#
_symmetry.space_group_name_H-M   'P 1'
#
loop_
_entity.id
_entity.type
_entity.pdbx_description
1 polymer ?
#
loop_
_entity_poly.entity_id
_entity_poly.type
_entity_poly.pdbx_seq_one_letter_code
_entity_poly.pdbx_strand_id
1 'polypeptide(L)'
;MVCVTAPGTARHGLHALARARTLAVLTRGTVLVESPAHGGAWETACTAWRYRRRVMAVPGPITAALSEGPHRLLAEGTARMVTGPDDIRAHLDRT
;
A
#
# COMPACT_ATOMS: atom_id res chain seq x y z
N MET A 1 -18.57 -3.00 4.28
CA MET A 1 -18.22 -1.84 3.43
C MET A 1 -18.12 -0.60 4.33
N VAL A 2 -17.06 0.20 4.21
CA VAL A 2 -16.86 1.44 5.01
C VAL A 2 -16.68 2.61 4.05
N CYS A 3 -17.31 3.75 4.36
CA CYS A 3 -17.16 5.00 3.64
C CYS A 3 -16.54 6.05 4.56
N VAL A 4 -15.64 6.88 4.03
CA VAL A 4 -14.98 7.96 4.79
C VAL A 4 -15.73 9.29 4.70
N THR A 5 -16.89 9.32 4.04
CA THR A 5 -17.68 10.54 3.79
C THR A 5 -19.16 10.32 4.09
N ALA A 6 -19.87 11.40 4.39
CA ALA A 6 -21.32 11.38 4.56
C ALA A 6 -22.05 11.01 3.24
N PRO A 7 -23.27 10.44 3.31
CA PRO A 7 -24.10 10.19 2.14
C PRO A 7 -24.34 11.47 1.32
N GLY A 8 -24.34 11.36 0.00
CA GLY A 8 -24.57 12.50 -0.91
C GLY A 8 -23.37 13.42 -1.12
N THR A 9 -22.23 13.19 -0.46
CA THR A 9 -21.03 14.02 -0.65
C THR A 9 -20.39 13.79 -2.02
N ALA A 10 -20.18 14.86 -2.79
CA ALA A 10 -19.45 14.78 -4.07
C ALA A 10 -17.99 14.32 -3.88
N ARG A 11 -17.43 13.68 -4.90
CA ARG A 11 -16.05 13.18 -4.87
C ARG A 11 -15.06 14.34 -5.01
N HIS A 12 -14.20 14.51 -4.00
CA HIS A 12 -13.11 15.49 -4.02
C HIS A 12 -11.76 14.79 -3.87
N GLY A 13 -10.68 15.40 -4.36
CA GLY A 13 -9.32 14.84 -4.30
C GLY A 13 -8.87 14.50 -2.88
N LEU A 14 -9.23 15.33 -1.90
CA LEU A 14 -8.92 15.10 -0.47
C LEU A 14 -9.50 13.79 0.08
N HIS A 15 -10.61 13.30 -0.48
CA HIS A 15 -11.21 12.03 -0.05
C HIS A 15 -10.32 10.84 -0.41
N ALA A 16 -9.50 10.94 -1.46
CA ALA A 16 -8.55 9.90 -1.83
C ALA A 16 -7.44 9.75 -0.77
N LEU A 17 -6.95 10.87 -0.23
CA LEU A 17 -5.97 10.89 0.86
C LEU A 17 -6.58 10.34 2.17
N ALA A 18 -7.80 10.76 2.51
CA ALA A 18 -8.50 10.24 3.69
C ALA A 18 -8.70 8.72 3.62
N ARG A 19 -9.07 8.20 2.44
CA ARG A 19 -9.21 6.75 2.22
C ARG A 19 -7.87 6.03 2.34
N ALA A 20 -6.79 6.54 1.73
CA ALA A 20 -5.47 5.93 1.83
C ALA A 20 -4.99 5.84 3.29
N ARG A 21 -5.19 6.90 4.08
CA ARG A 21 -4.91 6.90 5.53
C ARG A 21 -5.72 5.87 6.28
N THR A 22 -7.03 5.81 6.02
CA THR A 22 -7.94 4.88 6.69
C THR A 22 -7.53 3.44 6.41
N LEU A 23 -7.30 3.09 5.15
CA LEU A 23 -6.84 1.74 4.76
C LEU A 23 -5.49 1.40 5.39
N ALA A 24 -4.54 2.33 5.37
CA ALA A 24 -3.20 2.12 5.92
C ALA A 24 -3.19 1.86 7.43
N VAL A 25 -4.02 2.59 8.20
CA VAL A 25 -4.01 2.51 9.67
C VAL A 25 -4.81 1.31 10.18
N LEU A 26 -5.91 0.95 9.50
CA LEU A 26 -6.78 -0.14 9.94
C LEU A 26 -6.20 -1.54 9.70
N THR A 27 -5.22 -1.69 8.81
CA THR A 27 -4.59 -2.98 8.51
C THR A 27 -3.36 -3.24 9.38
N ARG A 28 -3.08 -4.51 9.73
CA ARG A 28 -1.82 -4.90 10.41
C ARG A 28 -0.57 -4.70 9.53
N GLY A 29 -0.77 -4.71 8.20
CA GLY A 29 0.24 -4.41 7.20
C GLY A 29 -0.43 -4.23 5.83
N THR A 30 0.33 -3.69 4.89
CA THR A 30 -0.11 -3.40 3.52
C THR A 30 0.82 -4.07 2.53
N VAL A 31 0.26 -4.76 1.54
CA VAL A 31 1.03 -5.35 0.43
C VAL A 31 0.72 -4.59 -0.85
N LEU A 32 1.75 -4.06 -1.51
CA LEU A 32 1.64 -3.47 -2.85
C LEU A 32 2.00 -4.54 -3.89
N VAL A 33 1.03 -4.94 -4.72
CA VAL A 33 1.23 -6.01 -5.70
C VAL A 33 1.54 -5.44 -7.08
N GLU A 34 0.65 -4.60 -7.61
CA GLU A 34 0.80 -3.95 -8.92
C GLU A 34 0.30 -2.50 -8.82
N SER A 35 1.20 -1.55 -9.05
CA SER A 35 0.87 -0.13 -9.05
C SER A 35 1.99 0.65 -9.73
N PRO A 36 1.68 1.69 -10.52
CA PRO A 36 2.69 2.69 -10.83
C PRO A 36 3.16 3.38 -9.53
N ALA A 37 4.25 4.15 -9.58
CA ALA A 37 4.76 4.87 -8.41
C ALA A 37 3.97 6.15 -8.07
N HIS A 38 2.66 6.12 -8.31
CA HIS A 38 1.70 7.17 -8.03
C HIS A 38 0.27 6.58 -7.92
N GLY A 39 -0.68 7.33 -7.39
CA GLY A 39 -2.08 6.93 -7.33
C GLY A 39 -2.44 6.10 -6.09
N GLY A 40 -3.72 5.74 -5.98
CA GLY A 40 -4.29 5.37 -4.68
C GLY A 40 -3.67 4.15 -3.97
N ALA A 41 -3.21 3.15 -4.71
CA ALA A 41 -2.55 1.97 -4.12
C ALA A 41 -1.15 2.35 -3.58
N TRP A 42 -0.35 3.03 -4.40
CA TRP A 42 0.92 3.64 -4.00
C TRP A 42 0.77 4.58 -2.80
N GLU A 43 -0.18 5.53 -2.84
CA GLU A 43 -0.44 6.45 -1.72
C GLU A 43 -0.76 5.70 -0.43
N THR A 44 -1.49 4.58 -0.50
CA THR A 44 -1.83 3.76 0.67
C THR A 44 -0.59 3.09 1.24
N ALA A 45 0.29 2.53 0.40
CA ALA A 45 1.55 1.93 0.83
C ALA A 45 2.51 2.97 1.45
N CYS A 46 2.71 4.13 0.79
CA CYS A 46 3.51 5.22 1.37
C CYS A 46 2.95 5.73 2.69
N THR A 47 1.62 5.83 2.79
CA THR A 47 0.95 6.25 4.02
C THR A 47 1.14 5.22 5.13
N ALA A 48 1.01 3.92 4.84
CA ALA A 48 1.28 2.84 5.78
C ALA A 48 2.72 2.91 6.32
N TRP A 49 3.70 3.14 5.44
CA TRP A 49 5.10 3.32 5.84
C TRP A 49 5.28 4.54 6.76
N ARG A 50 4.68 5.69 6.43
CA ARG A 50 4.71 6.92 7.26
C ARG A 50 4.12 6.69 8.66
N TYR A 51 3.07 5.88 8.78
CA TYR A 51 2.47 5.49 10.06
C TYR A 51 3.18 4.32 10.75
N ARG A 52 4.40 3.96 10.32
CA ARG A 52 5.19 2.85 10.87
C ARG A 52 4.44 1.51 10.84
N ARG A 53 3.53 1.33 9.89
CA ARG A 53 2.90 0.04 9.59
C ARG A 53 3.81 -0.74 8.66
N ARG A 54 3.70 -2.07 8.71
CA ARG A 54 4.45 -2.96 7.83
C ARG A 54 4.00 -2.76 6.39
N VAL A 55 4.95 -2.52 5.51
CA VAL A 55 4.73 -2.45 4.09
C VAL A 55 5.51 -3.58 3.43
N MET A 56 4.85 -4.27 2.53
CA MET A 56 5.39 -5.36 1.74
C MET A 56 5.12 -5.07 0.27
N ALA A 57 5.94 -5.61 -0.62
CA ALA A 57 5.79 -5.43 -2.04
C ALA A 57 6.08 -6.73 -2.78
N VAL A 58 5.27 -7.03 -3.79
CA VAL A 58 5.47 -8.19 -4.67
C VAL A 58 6.32 -7.74 -5.86
N PRO A 59 7.48 -8.35 -6.11
CA PRO A 59 8.28 -8.03 -7.29
C PRO A 59 7.57 -8.50 -8.56
N GLY A 60 7.80 -7.80 -9.67
CA GLY A 60 7.17 -8.09 -10.96
C GLY A 60 8.14 -7.94 -12.14
N PRO A 61 7.66 -8.18 -13.37
CA PRO A 61 8.48 -8.02 -14.58
C PRO A 61 8.99 -6.59 -14.71
N ILE A 62 10.30 -6.40 -14.95
CA ILE A 62 10.91 -5.06 -15.09
C ILE A 62 10.37 -4.26 -16.29
N THR A 63 9.75 -4.96 -17.25
CA THR A 63 9.11 -4.36 -18.44
C THR A 63 7.67 -3.91 -18.19
N ALA A 64 7.05 -4.31 -17.07
CA ALA A 64 5.68 -3.96 -16.76
C ALA A 64 5.61 -2.61 -16.04
N ALA A 65 4.88 -1.65 -16.60
CA ALA A 65 4.69 -0.32 -16.00
C ALA A 65 4.13 -0.39 -14.56
N LEU A 66 3.27 -1.37 -14.26
CA LEU A 66 2.71 -1.58 -12.93
C LEU A 66 3.70 -2.16 -11.91
N SER A 67 4.90 -2.57 -12.33
CA SER A 67 5.94 -2.99 -11.40
C SER A 67 6.77 -1.82 -10.87
N GLU A 68 6.60 -0.60 -11.41
CA GLU A 68 7.34 0.59 -10.99
C GLU A 68 7.17 0.89 -9.49
N GLY A 69 5.94 0.86 -8.97
CA GLY A 69 5.64 1.11 -7.57
C GLY A 69 6.28 0.08 -6.64
N PRO A 70 5.98 -1.23 -6.77
CA PRO A 70 6.65 -2.26 -5.98
C PRO A 70 8.18 -2.15 -6.03
N HIS A 71 8.77 -1.95 -7.21
CA HIS A 71 10.22 -1.81 -7.35
C HIS A 71 10.78 -0.57 -6.64
N ARG A 72 10.09 0.58 -6.72
CA ARG A 72 10.51 1.79 -6.00
C ARG A 72 10.48 1.57 -4.49
N LEU A 73 9.42 0.98 -3.92
CA LEU A 73 9.36 0.71 -2.48
C LEU A 73 10.48 -0.25 -2.01
N LEU A 74 10.78 -1.26 -2.83
CA LEU A 74 11.85 -2.20 -2.54
C LEU A 74 13.24 -1.53 -2.62
N ALA A 75 13.48 -0.73 -3.65
CA ALA A 75 14.73 -0.01 -3.85
C ALA A 75 15.01 1.01 -2.72
N GLU A 76 13.98 1.68 -2.23
CA GLU A 76 14.07 2.62 -1.11
C GLU A 76 14.14 1.93 0.27
N GLY A 77 13.96 0.60 0.33
CA GLY A 77 13.90 -0.15 1.59
C GLY A 77 12.67 0.16 2.44
N THR A 78 11.64 0.79 1.86
CA THR A 78 10.39 1.15 2.56
C THR A 78 9.43 -0.03 2.67
N ALA A 79 9.57 -1.04 1.79
CA ALA A 79 8.83 -2.29 1.84
C ALA A 79 9.75 -3.51 1.93
N ARG A 80 9.21 -4.61 2.49
CA ARG A 80 9.84 -5.94 2.42
C ARG A 80 9.33 -6.71 1.20
N MET A 81 10.23 -7.40 0.51
CA MET A 81 9.86 -8.27 -0.60
C MET A 81 9.06 -9.45 -0.07
N VAL A 82 7.94 -9.76 -0.73
CA VAL A 82 7.15 -10.96 -0.49
C VAL A 82 6.82 -11.62 -1.83
N THR A 83 6.92 -12.94 -1.91
CA THR A 83 6.56 -13.72 -3.10
C THR A 83 5.44 -14.72 -2.82
N GLY A 84 5.01 -14.85 -1.55
CA GLY A 84 3.86 -15.65 -1.19
C GLY A 84 3.23 -15.30 0.17
N PRO A 85 2.14 -16.01 0.53
CA PRO A 85 1.42 -15.81 1.79
C PRO A 85 2.27 -16.07 3.04
N ASP A 86 3.22 -17.00 2.97
CA ASP A 86 4.08 -17.35 4.10
C ASP A 86 5.04 -16.22 4.46
N ASP A 87 5.57 -15.48 3.47
CA ASP A 87 6.38 -14.29 3.72
C ASP A 87 5.55 -13.21 4.42
N ILE A 88 4.30 -13.01 3.97
CA ILE A 88 3.38 -12.05 4.57
C ILE A 88 3.13 -12.41 6.04
N ARG A 89 2.81 -13.68 6.32
CA ARG A 89 2.61 -14.20 7.67
C ARG A 89 3.85 -14.00 8.54
N ALA A 90 5.02 -14.40 8.05
CA ALA A 90 6.29 -14.21 8.75
C ALA A 90 6.58 -12.73 9.07
N HIS A 91 6.22 -11.81 8.18
CA HIS A 91 6.35 -10.38 8.45
C HIS A 91 5.35 -9.85 9.49
N LEU A 92 4.12 -10.36 9.51
CA LEU A 92 3.07 -9.92 10.45
C LEU A 92 3.22 -10.51 11.86
N ASP A 93 3.84 -11.69 11.98
CA ASP A 93 3.99 -12.41 13.26
C ASP A 93 5.19 -11.95 14.09
N ARG A 94 6.12 -11.19 13.49
CA ARG A 94 7.27 -10.58 14.19
C ARG A 94 6.88 -9.33 15.02
N THR A 95 5.66 -9.25 15.56
CA THR A 95 5.14 -8.14 16.41
C THR A 95 4.65 -8.69 17.72
#